data_AF-A0A2M7DIN7-F1
#
_entry.id   AF-A0A2M7DIN7-F1
#
_cell.length_a   1.000
_cell.length_b   1.000
_cell.length_c   1.000
_cell.angle_alpha   90.00
_cell.angle_beta   90.00
_cell.angle_gamma   90.00
#
_symmetry.space_group_name_H-M   'P 1'
#
loop_
_entity.id
_entity.type
_entity.pdbx_description
1 polymer ?
#
loop_
_entity_poly.entity_id
_entity_poly.type
_entity_poly.pdbx_seq_one_letter_code
_entity_poly.pdbx_strand_id
1 'polypeptide(L)'
;MKFEFSLLQNNFKALLMKKIVPFSLLLVCFIGFSQRPSALNNGKFFEENGNMLLYGGKNLEPFIINNLELKPEQFHYGIGKEAFPALLEPTFQSVSEANSTWKNEDRFLVAHKGNEVKAYSVKDLTKHEVINDYIDGEPIFAAYCVLADLGAVYKRTYADKIFTFALSGYTYFDPEVWNGLDGFVLWDRETESLWWPLIDKAVSGKLKEVKLQLLDETNWEDTTWAAVKAKYPNAQVLISGQDFKRPESWKKYEDVTEIVKKYAKVDKN
;
A
#
# COMPACT_ATOMS: atom_id res chain seq x y z
N MET A 1 33.29 23.03 -34.66
CA MET A 1 33.65 24.32 -34.05
C MET A 1 34.27 24.03 -32.70
N LYS A 2 35.59 23.77 -32.70
CA LYS A 2 36.42 23.52 -31.51
C LYS A 2 37.20 24.80 -31.25
N PHE A 3 37.24 25.26 -30.01
CA PHE A 3 38.23 26.26 -29.59
C PHE A 3 38.83 25.81 -28.26
N GLU A 4 40.03 25.23 -28.38
CA GLU A 4 41.04 25.28 -27.33
C GLU A 4 41.76 26.62 -27.43
N PHE A 5 42.05 27.26 -26.29
CA PHE A 5 43.15 28.20 -26.18
C PHE A 5 43.88 27.97 -24.86
N SER A 6 45.09 27.45 -25.00
CA SER A 6 46.19 27.50 -24.02
C SER A 6 46.79 28.91 -24.02
N LEU A 7 47.30 29.38 -22.87
CA LEU A 7 48.68 29.88 -22.72
C LEU A 7 48.97 30.44 -21.29
N LEU A 8 49.95 29.77 -20.64
CA LEU A 8 51.09 30.26 -19.82
C LEU A 8 50.87 31.33 -18.72
N GLN A 9 51.03 30.98 -17.43
CA GLN A 9 52.27 31.01 -16.62
C GLN A 9 52.93 32.40 -16.41
N ASN A 10 52.84 32.97 -15.19
CA ASN A 10 53.96 33.00 -14.22
C ASN A 10 53.71 33.88 -12.97
N ASN A 11 53.96 33.26 -11.80
CA ASN A 11 54.64 33.72 -10.58
C ASN A 11 54.30 35.08 -9.93
N PHE A 12 53.84 35.02 -8.66
CA PHE A 12 54.50 35.74 -7.56
C PHE A 12 54.32 34.99 -6.23
N LYS A 13 55.41 34.90 -5.46
CA LYS A 13 55.54 34.18 -4.18
C LYS A 13 55.02 34.99 -2.98
N ALA A 14 54.65 34.23 -1.95
CA ALA A 14 54.66 34.53 -0.51
C ALA A 14 53.47 35.29 0.10
N LEU A 15 52.69 34.60 0.94
CA LEU A 15 52.79 34.77 2.40
C LEU A 15 52.17 33.58 3.16
N LEU A 16 52.85 33.22 4.23
CA LEU A 16 52.60 32.15 5.18
C LEU A 16 51.34 32.44 6.02
N MET A 17 50.40 31.50 6.13
CA MET A 17 49.56 31.36 7.32
C MET A 17 49.06 29.93 7.45
N LYS A 18 49.72 29.16 8.33
CA LYS A 18 49.22 27.88 8.83
C LYS A 18 47.92 28.15 9.60
N LYS A 19 46.78 27.68 9.09
CA LYS A 19 45.58 27.46 9.91
C LYS A 19 45.34 25.96 9.99
N ILE A 20 45.63 25.43 11.18
CA ILE A 20 45.23 24.11 11.63
C ILE A 20 43.71 24.10 11.68
N VAL A 21 43.07 23.34 10.78
CA VAL A 21 41.63 23.08 10.87
C VAL A 21 41.46 22.00 11.94
N PRO A 22 40.71 22.24 13.02
CA PRO A 22 40.44 21.20 14.00
C PRO A 22 39.55 20.16 13.30
N PHE A 23 39.95 18.90 13.44
CA PHE A 23 39.19 17.72 13.02
C PHE A 23 37.85 17.75 13.75
N SER A 24 36.83 18.34 13.13
CA SER A 24 35.47 18.31 13.62
C SER A 24 35.02 16.87 13.56
N LEU A 25 34.96 16.25 14.74
CA LEU A 25 34.33 14.97 14.99
C LEU A 25 32.98 14.99 14.28
N LEU A 26 32.88 14.32 13.13
CA LEU A 26 31.60 14.08 12.48
C LEU A 26 30.85 13.15 13.42
N LEU A 27 30.07 13.74 14.32
CA LEU A 27 29.02 13.04 15.03
C LEU A 27 28.02 12.66 13.95
N VAL A 28 28.23 11.48 13.34
CA VAL A 28 27.21 10.81 12.57
C VAL A 28 26.11 10.52 13.58
N CYS A 29 25.15 11.44 13.69
CA CYS A 29 23.84 11.12 14.20
C CYS A 29 23.31 10.05 13.27
N PHE A 30 23.55 8.78 13.62
CA PHE A 30 22.60 7.74 13.34
C PHE A 30 21.30 8.23 13.96
N ILE A 31 20.47 8.88 13.15
CA ILE A 31 19.05 8.94 13.41
C ILE A 31 18.66 7.46 13.37
N GLY A 32 18.68 6.83 14.54
CA GLY A 32 18.11 5.51 14.70
C GLY A 32 16.65 5.65 14.33
N PHE A 33 16.30 5.30 13.09
CA PHE A 33 15.00 4.73 12.83
C PHE A 33 14.86 3.65 13.90
N SER A 34 13.99 3.86 14.89
CA SER A 34 13.67 2.77 15.82
C SER A 34 13.28 1.61 14.91
N GLN A 35 14.08 0.55 14.90
CA GLN A 35 13.77 -0.59 14.04
C GLN A 35 12.34 -0.99 14.36
N ARG A 36 11.50 -1.04 13.34
CA ARG A 36 10.10 -1.44 13.51
C ARG A 36 10.09 -2.82 14.16
N PRO A 37 9.12 -3.11 15.04
CA PRO A 37 9.14 -4.35 15.81
C PRO A 37 9.11 -5.55 14.85
N SER A 38 10.17 -6.36 14.87
CA SER A 38 10.28 -7.55 14.02
C SER A 38 9.18 -8.54 14.36
N ALA A 39 8.42 -8.97 13.34
CA ALA A 39 7.37 -9.98 13.50
C ALA A 39 7.98 -11.34 13.87
N LEU A 40 9.07 -11.73 13.20
CA LEU A 40 9.77 -12.99 13.46
C LEU A 40 10.27 -13.07 14.91
N ASN A 41 11.01 -12.06 15.37
CA ASN A 41 11.57 -12.06 16.73
C ASN A 41 10.48 -11.96 17.82
N ASN A 42 9.30 -11.48 17.47
CA ASN A 42 8.13 -11.42 18.35
C ASN A 42 7.25 -12.68 18.27
N GLY A 43 7.74 -13.79 17.71
CA GLY A 43 7.05 -15.07 17.68
C GLY A 43 5.79 -15.08 16.82
N LYS A 44 5.70 -14.21 15.81
CA LYS A 44 4.54 -14.15 14.92
C LYS A 44 4.55 -15.24 13.86
N PHE A 45 5.71 -15.82 13.58
CA PHE A 45 5.88 -16.99 12.74
C PHE A 45 6.05 -18.21 13.63
N PHE A 46 5.30 -19.28 13.36
CA PHE A 46 5.38 -20.53 14.12
C PHE A 46 4.94 -21.71 13.25
N GLU A 47 5.29 -22.92 13.68
CA GLU A 47 4.87 -24.15 13.02
C GLU A 47 3.86 -24.90 13.89
N GLU A 48 2.82 -25.43 13.25
CA GLU A 48 1.83 -26.29 13.90
C GLU A 48 1.29 -27.30 12.90
N ASN A 49 1.23 -28.57 13.30
CA ASN A 49 0.72 -29.67 12.45
C ASN A 49 1.37 -29.74 11.05
N GLY A 50 2.65 -29.40 10.95
CA GLY A 50 3.41 -29.40 9.69
C GLY A 50 3.14 -28.20 8.77
N ASN A 51 2.36 -27.21 9.22
CA ASN A 51 2.15 -25.97 8.49
C ASN A 51 2.99 -24.84 9.09
N MET A 52 3.55 -23.99 8.22
CA MET A 52 4.10 -22.70 8.60
C MET A 52 2.95 -21.70 8.72
N LEU A 53 2.86 -21.05 9.87
CA LEU A 53 1.77 -20.19 10.26
C LEU A 53 2.25 -18.78 10.56
N LEU A 54 1.42 -17.80 10.19
CA LEU A 54 1.59 -16.40 10.55
C LEU A 54 0.45 -15.98 11.46
N TYR A 55 0.77 -15.43 12.62
CA TYR A 55 -0.19 -15.03 13.64
C TYR A 55 -1.30 -14.14 13.07
N GLY A 56 -2.55 -14.56 13.23
CA GLY A 56 -3.73 -13.92 12.66
C GLY A 56 -4.38 -12.87 13.56
N GLY A 57 -3.92 -12.68 14.79
CA GLY A 57 -4.58 -11.82 15.78
C GLY A 57 -5.12 -12.61 16.96
N LYS A 58 -5.55 -11.89 18.01
CA LYS A 58 -6.08 -12.52 19.22
C LYS A 58 -7.44 -13.15 18.91
N ASN A 59 -7.60 -14.44 19.22
CA ASN A 59 -8.81 -15.22 18.94
C ASN A 59 -9.17 -15.32 17.44
N LEU A 60 -8.18 -15.14 16.56
CA LEU A 60 -8.34 -15.30 15.12
C LEU A 60 -7.39 -16.37 14.63
N GLU A 61 -7.87 -17.20 13.71
CA GLU A 61 -7.06 -18.24 13.09
C GLU A 61 -5.83 -17.63 12.40
N PRO A 62 -4.65 -18.27 12.50
CA PRO A 62 -3.46 -17.83 11.79
C PRO A 62 -3.62 -17.96 10.27
N PHE A 63 -2.78 -17.24 9.52
CA PHE A 63 -2.63 -17.49 8.09
C PHE A 63 -1.77 -18.73 7.89
N ILE A 64 -2.19 -19.62 6.99
CA ILE A 64 -1.34 -20.73 6.52
C ILE A 64 -0.45 -20.20 5.40
N ILE A 65 0.85 -20.17 5.63
CA ILE A 65 1.84 -19.50 4.76
C ILE A 65 2.93 -20.45 4.24
N ASN A 66 2.60 -21.74 4.07
CA ASN A 66 3.52 -22.79 3.60
C ASN A 66 4.30 -22.45 2.32
N ASN A 67 3.72 -21.60 1.47
CA ASN A 67 4.29 -21.18 0.19
C ASN A 67 4.68 -19.69 0.18
N LEU A 68 4.96 -19.06 1.32
CA LEU A 68 5.38 -17.66 1.38
C LEU A 68 6.59 -17.37 0.48
N GLU A 69 6.51 -16.31 -0.33
CA GLU A 69 7.62 -15.80 -1.15
C GLU A 69 8.53 -14.84 -0.38
N LEU A 70 7.95 -14.08 0.54
CA LEU A 70 8.63 -13.04 1.30
C LEU A 70 9.46 -13.62 2.46
N LYS A 71 10.55 -12.94 2.84
CA LYS A 71 11.43 -13.43 3.90
C LYS A 71 10.89 -13.09 5.30
N PRO A 72 10.70 -14.06 6.22
CA PRO A 72 10.13 -13.79 7.53
C PRO A 72 10.84 -12.69 8.34
N GLU A 73 12.16 -12.56 8.22
CA GLU A 73 12.97 -11.57 8.93
C GLU A 73 12.69 -10.11 8.51
N GLN A 74 12.06 -9.91 7.35
CA GLN A 74 11.71 -8.60 6.78
C GLN A 74 10.28 -8.15 7.14
N PHE A 75 9.51 -8.99 7.83
CA PHE A 75 8.19 -8.63 8.33
C PHE A 75 8.28 -7.82 9.63
N HIS A 76 7.45 -6.80 9.73
CA HIS A 76 7.26 -6.00 10.93
C HIS A 76 5.82 -6.10 11.47
N TYR A 77 5.67 -5.76 12.74
CA TYR A 77 4.42 -5.73 13.50
C TYR A 77 3.79 -7.13 13.71
N GLY A 78 2.59 -7.37 13.21
CA GLY A 78 1.76 -8.54 13.57
C GLY A 78 0.72 -8.23 14.64
N ILE A 79 0.02 -7.12 14.44
CA ILE A 79 -1.10 -6.68 15.29
C ILE A 79 -2.39 -7.50 15.04
N GLY A 80 -2.41 -8.29 13.97
CA GLY A 80 -3.48 -9.23 13.62
C GLY A 80 -4.45 -8.71 12.56
N LYS A 81 -5.22 -9.65 12.00
CA LYS A 81 -6.39 -9.41 11.14
C LYS A 81 -7.32 -8.42 11.86
N GLU A 82 -7.94 -7.53 11.10
CA GLU A 82 -8.94 -6.55 11.58
C GLU A 82 -8.46 -5.43 12.52
N ALA A 83 -7.17 -5.36 12.85
CA ALA A 83 -6.67 -4.28 13.70
C ALA A 83 -6.86 -2.89 13.08
N PHE A 84 -6.81 -2.82 11.74
CA PHE A 84 -7.25 -1.67 10.95
C PHE A 84 -8.50 -2.05 10.16
N PRO A 85 -9.67 -1.57 10.59
CA PRO A 85 -10.94 -1.98 10.02
C PRO A 85 -11.11 -1.49 8.57
N ALA A 86 -10.98 -2.39 7.59
CA ALA A 86 -11.38 -2.08 6.21
C ALA A 86 -12.86 -1.66 6.16
N LEU A 87 -13.18 -0.66 5.33
CA LEU A 87 -14.56 -0.20 5.10
C LEU A 87 -15.17 -1.00 3.95
N LEU A 88 -16.40 -1.48 4.13
CA LEU A 88 -17.03 -2.45 3.21
C LEU A 88 -18.33 -1.97 2.59
N GLU A 89 -19.03 -1.05 3.27
CA GLU A 89 -20.26 -0.43 2.79
C GLU A 89 -20.09 1.09 2.86
N PRO A 90 -19.21 1.67 2.03
CA PRO A 90 -18.97 3.10 2.05
C PRO A 90 -20.22 3.86 1.61
N THR A 91 -20.56 4.90 2.36
CA THR A 91 -21.59 5.88 2.03
C THR A 91 -20.96 7.21 1.63
N PHE A 92 -21.67 7.97 0.79
CA PHE A 92 -21.14 9.15 0.13
C PHE A 92 -22.09 10.33 0.27
N GLN A 93 -21.50 11.52 0.22
CA GLN A 93 -22.18 12.81 0.16
C GLN A 93 -21.76 13.55 -1.11
N SER A 94 -22.48 14.61 -1.47
CA SER A 94 -22.14 15.45 -2.62
C SER A 94 -20.89 16.31 -2.35
N VAL A 95 -20.28 16.80 -3.43
CA VAL A 95 -19.20 17.80 -3.35
C VAL A 95 -19.60 19.04 -2.54
N SER A 96 -20.86 19.50 -2.70
CA SER A 96 -21.37 20.67 -2.00
C SER A 96 -21.41 20.47 -0.49
N GLU A 97 -21.89 19.31 -0.02
CA GLU A 97 -21.94 18.97 1.41
C GLU A 97 -20.53 18.83 2.00
N ALA A 98 -19.64 18.18 1.25
CA ALA A 98 -18.26 17.95 1.67
C ALA A 98 -17.38 19.22 1.71
N ASN A 99 -17.76 20.30 1.01
CA ASN A 99 -16.93 21.51 0.90
C ASN A 99 -16.70 22.24 2.22
N SER A 100 -17.57 22.02 3.22
CA SER A 100 -17.38 22.54 4.58
C SER A 100 -16.34 21.76 5.40
N THR A 101 -16.04 20.53 4.98
CA THR A 101 -15.15 19.60 5.71
C THR A 101 -13.70 19.69 5.24
N TRP A 102 -13.49 19.86 3.93
CA TRP A 102 -12.18 19.73 3.30
C TRP A 102 -11.59 21.06 2.86
N LYS A 103 -10.28 21.21 3.07
CA LYS A 103 -9.46 22.32 2.57
C LYS A 103 -8.96 22.01 1.17
N ASN A 104 -8.65 23.06 0.41
CA ASN A 104 -8.27 22.94 -1.00
C ASN A 104 -7.06 22.01 -1.23
N GLU A 105 -6.15 21.96 -0.28
CA GLU A 105 -4.89 21.21 -0.34
C GLU A 105 -5.04 19.76 0.15
N ASP A 106 -6.19 19.39 0.74
CA ASP A 106 -6.41 18.03 1.23
C ASP A 106 -6.35 17.05 0.06
N ARG A 107 -5.63 15.94 0.25
CA ARG A 107 -5.34 14.95 -0.80
C ARG A 107 -6.45 13.89 -0.90
N PHE A 108 -6.74 13.47 -2.12
CA PHE A 108 -7.81 12.53 -2.48
C PHE A 108 -7.33 11.53 -3.51
N LEU A 109 -7.78 10.29 -3.37
CA LEU A 109 -7.86 9.35 -4.49
C LEU A 109 -9.24 9.52 -5.12
N VAL A 110 -9.29 9.71 -6.43
CA VAL A 110 -10.53 9.80 -7.21
C VAL A 110 -10.58 8.63 -8.17
N ALA A 111 -11.67 7.87 -8.17
CA ALA A 111 -11.98 6.89 -9.20
C ALA A 111 -13.17 7.38 -10.02
N HIS A 112 -13.16 7.13 -11.33
CA HIS A 112 -14.28 7.45 -12.21
C HIS A 112 -14.49 6.36 -13.27
N LYS A 113 -15.76 6.05 -13.54
CA LYS A 113 -16.17 5.13 -14.60
C LYS A 113 -17.60 5.44 -15.01
N GLY A 114 -17.87 5.48 -16.32
CA GLY A 114 -19.18 5.87 -16.82
C GLY A 114 -19.56 7.28 -16.33
N ASN A 115 -20.69 7.39 -15.62
CA ASN A 115 -21.16 8.64 -15.03
C ASN A 115 -20.85 8.76 -13.52
N GLU A 116 -20.26 7.73 -12.91
CA GLU A 116 -19.93 7.72 -11.49
C GLU A 116 -18.51 8.22 -11.26
N VAL A 117 -18.36 9.11 -10.29
CA VAL A 117 -17.07 9.59 -9.79
C VAL A 117 -17.10 9.47 -8.27
N LYS A 118 -16.09 8.82 -7.70
CA LYS A 118 -15.96 8.60 -6.26
C LYS A 118 -14.66 9.19 -5.76
N ALA A 119 -14.73 9.98 -4.69
CA ALA A 119 -13.59 10.66 -4.09
C ALA A 119 -13.38 10.18 -2.65
N TYR A 120 -12.20 9.63 -2.38
CA TYR A 120 -11.78 9.11 -1.08
C TYR A 120 -10.68 10.00 -0.54
N SER A 121 -10.92 10.67 0.59
CA SER A 121 -9.87 11.49 1.20
C SER A 121 -8.74 10.59 1.69
N VAL A 122 -7.49 11.02 1.51
CA VAL A 122 -6.33 10.31 2.07
C VAL A 122 -6.41 10.25 3.60
N LYS A 123 -7.06 11.24 4.24
CA LYS A 123 -7.29 11.24 5.68
C LYS A 123 -8.21 10.10 6.14
N ASP A 124 -9.31 9.85 5.43
CA ASP A 124 -10.20 8.73 5.74
C ASP A 124 -9.57 7.39 5.35
N LEU A 125 -8.85 7.35 4.23
CA LEU A 125 -8.05 6.19 3.85
C LEU A 125 -6.95 5.89 4.87
N THR A 126 -6.37 6.88 5.55
CA THR A 126 -5.39 6.63 6.64
C THR A 126 -6.03 5.90 7.83
N LYS A 127 -7.35 6.04 8.05
CA LYS A 127 -8.06 5.33 9.14
C LYS A 127 -8.34 3.88 8.77
N HIS A 128 -8.76 3.63 7.52
CA HIS A 128 -9.24 2.33 7.07
C HIS A 128 -8.19 1.51 6.31
N GLU A 129 -7.23 2.20 5.68
CA GLU A 129 -6.22 1.79 4.69
C GLU A 129 -6.73 1.03 3.47
N VAL A 130 -7.91 0.40 3.55
CA VAL A 130 -8.62 -0.27 2.48
C VAL A 130 -10.12 0.05 2.56
N ILE A 131 -10.68 0.50 1.44
CA ILE A 131 -12.13 0.70 1.26
C ILE A 131 -12.57 -0.17 0.09
N ASN A 132 -13.39 -1.18 0.36
CA ASN A 132 -14.02 -2.01 -0.66
C ASN A 132 -15.30 -1.33 -1.13
N ASP A 133 -15.45 -1.15 -2.43
CA ASP A 133 -16.52 -0.35 -3.03
C ASP A 133 -16.91 -0.91 -4.41
N TYR A 134 -17.82 -0.21 -5.09
CA TYR A 134 -18.21 -0.39 -6.47
C TYR A 134 -18.16 0.94 -7.21
N ILE A 135 -17.81 0.94 -8.49
CA ILE A 135 -17.95 2.11 -9.36
C ILE A 135 -18.53 1.69 -10.72
N ASP A 136 -19.69 2.24 -11.06
CA ASP A 136 -20.45 1.86 -12.26
C ASP A 136 -20.61 0.32 -12.35
N GLY A 137 -20.99 -0.28 -11.22
CA GLY A 137 -21.13 -1.73 -11.04
C GLY A 137 -19.83 -2.54 -10.96
N GLU A 138 -18.65 -1.94 -11.20
CA GLU A 138 -17.35 -2.61 -11.09
C GLU A 138 -16.90 -2.73 -9.62
N PRO A 139 -16.64 -3.93 -9.10
CA PRO A 139 -16.04 -4.11 -7.78
C PRO A 139 -14.62 -3.56 -7.74
N ILE A 140 -14.39 -2.57 -6.89
CA ILE A 140 -13.07 -1.95 -6.67
C ILE A 140 -12.69 -1.94 -5.19
N PHE A 141 -11.41 -1.74 -4.90
CA PHE A 141 -10.99 -1.23 -3.59
C PHE A 141 -9.99 -0.09 -3.76
N ALA A 142 -10.18 0.96 -2.98
CA ALA A 142 -9.22 2.04 -2.82
C ALA A 142 -8.31 1.72 -1.63
N ALA A 143 -7.01 1.90 -1.78
CA ALA A 143 -6.05 1.64 -0.73
C ALA A 143 -5.05 2.80 -0.58
N TYR A 144 -4.63 3.06 0.65
CA TYR A 144 -3.56 3.99 0.95
C TYR A 144 -2.66 3.44 2.05
N CYS A 145 -1.37 3.26 1.76
CA CYS A 145 -0.37 2.90 2.75
C CYS A 145 0.39 4.14 3.21
N VAL A 146 0.24 4.50 4.48
CA VAL A 146 0.91 5.67 5.07
C VAL A 146 2.43 5.54 5.03
N LEU A 147 2.97 4.34 5.22
CA LEU A 147 4.42 4.10 5.34
C LEU A 147 5.16 4.17 3.99
N ALA A 148 4.48 3.81 2.91
CA ALA A 148 5.03 3.82 1.56
C ALA A 148 4.56 5.03 0.73
N ASP A 149 3.67 5.87 1.28
CA ASP A 149 2.94 6.91 0.54
C ASP A 149 2.29 6.37 -0.76
N LEU A 150 1.76 5.14 -0.68
CA LEU A 150 1.22 4.41 -1.82
C LEU A 150 -0.30 4.53 -1.82
N GLY A 151 -0.84 5.33 -2.74
CA GLY A 151 -2.27 5.40 -3.05
C GLY A 151 -2.58 4.68 -4.35
N ALA A 152 -3.60 3.82 -4.37
CA ALA A 152 -4.01 3.12 -5.57
C ALA A 152 -5.48 2.67 -5.50
N VAL A 153 -6.08 2.48 -6.67
CA VAL A 153 -7.41 1.87 -6.83
C VAL A 153 -7.26 0.61 -7.66
N TYR A 154 -7.79 -0.49 -7.17
CA TYR A 154 -7.70 -1.79 -7.82
C TYR A 154 -9.09 -2.36 -8.10
N LYS A 155 -9.21 -3.17 -9.15
CA LYS A 155 -10.33 -4.09 -9.31
C LYS A 155 -10.17 -5.25 -8.32
N ARG A 156 -11.29 -5.73 -7.79
CA ARG A 156 -11.35 -6.93 -6.92
C ARG A 156 -12.15 -8.07 -7.53
N THR A 157 -12.25 -8.08 -8.85
CA THR A 157 -12.88 -9.15 -9.64
C THR A 157 -11.81 -9.99 -10.32
N TYR A 158 -11.85 -11.31 -10.10
CA TYR A 158 -11.01 -12.27 -10.78
C TYR A 158 -11.90 -13.38 -11.35
N ALA A 159 -11.96 -13.48 -12.67
CA ALA A 159 -12.94 -14.31 -13.37
C ALA A 159 -14.38 -13.98 -12.93
N ASP A 160 -15.10 -14.97 -12.38
CA ASP A 160 -16.48 -14.84 -11.90
C ASP A 160 -16.56 -14.49 -10.39
N LYS A 161 -15.41 -14.24 -9.74
CA LYS A 161 -15.33 -14.08 -8.28
C LYS A 161 -14.98 -12.66 -7.90
N ILE A 162 -15.68 -12.18 -6.87
CA ILE A 162 -15.42 -10.91 -6.20
C ILE A 162 -14.75 -11.22 -4.87
N PHE A 163 -13.68 -10.48 -4.59
CA PHE A 163 -12.88 -10.61 -3.37
C PHE A 163 -13.07 -9.38 -2.47
N THR A 164 -12.77 -9.56 -1.20
CA THR A 164 -12.79 -8.52 -0.17
C THR A 164 -11.40 -8.40 0.43
N PHE A 165 -10.77 -7.24 0.24
CA PHE A 165 -9.42 -6.99 0.72
C PHE A 165 -9.42 -6.30 2.09
N ALA A 166 -8.41 -6.58 2.90
CA ALA A 166 -8.17 -5.94 4.20
C ALA A 166 -6.68 -5.97 4.54
N LEU A 167 -6.30 -5.31 5.64
CA LEU A 167 -4.93 -5.40 6.16
C LEU A 167 -4.72 -6.70 6.95
N SER A 168 -3.56 -7.32 6.76
CA SER A 168 -3.16 -8.52 7.52
C SER A 168 -2.69 -8.20 8.95
N GLY A 169 -2.40 -6.92 9.22
CA GLY A 169 -1.75 -6.47 10.46
C GLY A 169 -0.23 -6.55 10.43
N TYR A 170 0.35 -6.83 9.26
CA TYR A 170 1.79 -6.81 9.02
C TYR A 170 2.17 -5.72 8.03
N THR A 171 3.42 -5.30 8.12
CA THR A 171 4.10 -4.56 7.07
C THR A 171 5.35 -5.33 6.66
N TYR A 172 5.83 -5.10 5.45
CA TYR A 172 7.00 -5.73 4.89
C TYR A 172 7.92 -4.69 4.25
N PHE A 173 9.21 -4.84 4.51
CA PHE A 173 10.28 -4.00 4.00
C PHE A 173 11.20 -4.81 3.10
N ASP A 174 11.60 -4.28 1.95
CA ASP A 174 12.67 -4.86 1.14
C ASP A 174 13.63 -3.78 0.63
N PRO A 175 14.95 -3.90 0.88
CA PRO A 175 15.90 -2.89 0.42
C PRO A 175 15.97 -2.76 -1.11
N GLU A 176 15.54 -3.78 -1.86
CA GLU A 176 15.56 -3.79 -3.33
C GLU A 176 14.25 -3.27 -3.96
N VAL A 177 13.19 -3.09 -3.16
CA VAL A 177 11.87 -2.67 -3.63
C VAL A 177 11.54 -1.30 -3.05
N TRP A 178 11.13 -0.36 -3.90
CA TRP A 178 10.67 0.97 -3.48
C TRP A 178 11.63 1.69 -2.52
N ASN A 179 12.94 1.56 -2.75
CA ASN A 179 14.00 2.15 -1.92
C ASN A 179 13.94 1.75 -0.44
N GLY A 180 13.43 0.56 -0.11
CA GLY A 180 13.32 0.13 1.28
C GLY A 180 12.23 0.86 2.06
N LEU A 181 11.15 1.25 1.41
CA LEU A 181 9.94 1.65 2.14
C LEU A 181 9.26 0.42 2.72
N ASP A 182 8.60 0.62 3.88
CA ASP A 182 7.73 -0.41 4.43
C ASP A 182 6.36 -0.28 3.79
N GLY A 183 5.78 -1.40 3.40
CA GLY A 183 4.43 -1.44 2.88
C GLY A 183 3.56 -2.37 3.71
N PHE A 184 2.30 -2.02 3.91
CA PHE A 184 1.32 -2.96 4.43
C PHE A 184 1.28 -4.27 3.61
N VAL A 185 0.99 -5.36 4.29
CA VAL A 185 0.65 -6.63 3.64
C VAL A 185 -0.87 -6.75 3.70
N LEU A 186 -1.50 -6.81 2.53
CA LEU A 186 -2.93 -7.03 2.41
C LEU A 186 -3.24 -8.53 2.52
N TRP A 187 -4.50 -8.85 2.73
CA TRP A 187 -5.04 -10.19 2.53
C TRP A 187 -6.44 -10.13 1.93
N ASP A 188 -6.82 -11.17 1.20
CA ASP A 188 -8.20 -11.38 0.78
C ASP A 188 -8.93 -12.34 1.72
N ARG A 189 -10.18 -12.04 2.05
CA ARG A 189 -10.94 -12.79 3.06
C ARG A 189 -11.37 -14.18 2.59
N GLU A 190 -11.56 -14.32 1.28
CA GLU A 190 -12.15 -15.49 0.68
C GLU A 190 -11.17 -16.66 0.54
N THR A 191 -9.88 -16.40 0.36
CA THR A 191 -8.83 -17.44 0.27
C THR A 191 -7.77 -17.33 1.36
N GLU A 192 -7.74 -16.22 2.09
CA GLU A 192 -6.69 -15.91 3.07
C GLU A 192 -5.29 -15.81 2.47
N SER A 193 -5.19 -15.48 1.18
CA SER A 193 -3.89 -15.23 0.54
C SER A 193 -3.35 -13.88 0.99
N LEU A 194 -2.02 -13.78 1.15
CA LEU A 194 -1.34 -12.53 1.48
C LEU A 194 -0.89 -11.85 0.19
N TRP A 195 -0.98 -10.53 0.15
CA TRP A 195 -0.63 -9.71 -1.01
C TRP A 195 0.26 -8.56 -0.61
N TRP A 196 1.28 -8.27 -1.42
CA TRP A 196 2.16 -7.14 -1.18
C TRP A 196 2.05 -6.16 -2.35
N PRO A 197 1.37 -5.01 -2.14
CA PRO A 197 1.11 -4.05 -3.22
C PRO A 197 2.36 -3.45 -3.85
N LEU A 198 3.50 -3.41 -3.16
CA LEU A 198 4.72 -2.81 -3.70
C LEU A 198 5.35 -3.66 -4.83
N ILE A 199 4.92 -4.92 -4.97
CA ILE A 199 5.26 -5.80 -6.11
C ILE A 199 4.02 -6.29 -6.86
N ASP A 200 2.85 -5.67 -6.61
CA ASP A 200 1.59 -5.90 -7.31
C ASP A 200 1.09 -7.36 -7.37
N LYS A 201 1.34 -8.19 -6.34
CA LYS A 201 0.88 -9.59 -6.36
C LYS A 201 0.65 -10.24 -4.99
N ALA A 202 -0.06 -11.37 -5.05
CA ALA A 202 -0.17 -12.33 -3.96
C ALA A 202 1.17 -13.04 -3.75
N VAL A 203 1.62 -13.08 -2.49
CA VAL A 203 2.92 -13.60 -2.07
C VAL A 203 2.83 -14.90 -1.27
N SER A 204 1.62 -15.30 -0.88
CA SER A 204 1.35 -16.54 -0.14
C SER A 204 -0.11 -16.96 -0.29
N GLY A 205 -0.43 -18.20 0.07
CA GLY A 205 -1.79 -18.74 0.02
C GLY A 205 -2.18 -19.26 -1.36
N LYS A 206 -3.48 -19.46 -1.55
CA LYS A 206 -4.05 -20.10 -2.75
C LYS A 206 -3.88 -19.26 -4.01
N LEU A 207 -3.77 -17.94 -3.87
CA LEU A 207 -3.64 -17.01 -4.98
C LEU A 207 -2.20 -16.59 -5.27
N LYS A 208 -1.18 -17.21 -4.66
CA LYS A 208 0.23 -16.87 -4.90
C LYS A 208 0.53 -16.66 -6.40
N GLU A 209 1.31 -15.61 -6.71
CA GLU A 209 1.64 -15.10 -8.06
C GLU A 209 0.51 -14.36 -8.80
N VAL A 210 -0.75 -14.44 -8.34
CA VAL A 210 -1.84 -13.65 -8.93
C VAL A 210 -1.56 -12.17 -8.72
N LYS A 211 -1.67 -11.38 -9.79
CA LYS A 211 -1.44 -9.94 -9.75
C LYS A 211 -2.62 -9.17 -9.17
N LEU A 212 -2.34 -8.12 -8.40
CA LEU A 212 -3.32 -7.08 -8.14
C LEU A 212 -3.71 -6.43 -9.47
N GLN A 213 -5.01 -6.24 -9.69
CA GLN A 213 -5.51 -5.62 -10.91
C GLN A 213 -5.67 -4.12 -10.69
N LEU A 214 -4.65 -3.33 -10.97
CA LEU A 214 -4.76 -1.88 -10.93
C LEU A 214 -5.92 -1.42 -11.82
N LEU A 215 -6.74 -0.51 -11.31
CA LEU A 215 -7.74 0.16 -12.14
C LEU A 215 -6.99 0.95 -13.22
N ASP A 216 -7.53 0.98 -14.43
CA ASP A 216 -6.90 1.71 -15.55
C ASP A 216 -6.51 3.12 -15.10
N GLU A 217 -5.25 3.52 -15.35
CA GLU A 217 -4.69 4.79 -14.90
C GLU A 217 -5.46 5.99 -15.47
N THR A 218 -6.23 5.82 -16.55
CA THR A 218 -7.12 6.89 -17.03
C THR A 218 -8.37 7.05 -16.19
N ASN A 219 -8.73 6.07 -15.35
CA ASN A 219 -9.97 6.00 -14.59
C ASN A 219 -9.77 6.27 -13.09
N TRP A 220 -8.58 6.64 -12.66
CA TRP A 220 -8.35 7.15 -11.31
C TRP A 220 -7.19 8.14 -11.26
N GLU A 221 -7.17 9.01 -10.25
CA GLU A 221 -6.05 9.91 -10.00
C GLU A 221 -5.85 10.19 -8.51
N ASP A 222 -4.61 10.53 -8.16
CA ASP A 222 -4.25 11.11 -6.87
C ASP A 222 -4.16 12.63 -7.03
N THR A 223 -5.00 13.36 -6.28
CA THR A 223 -5.20 14.79 -6.51
C THR A 223 -5.59 15.54 -5.24
N THR A 224 -5.91 16.82 -5.36
CA THR A 224 -6.33 17.66 -4.23
C THR A 224 -7.83 17.96 -4.28
N TRP A 225 -8.40 18.32 -3.14
CA TRP A 225 -9.80 18.74 -3.04
C TRP A 225 -10.14 19.90 -3.99
N ALA A 226 -9.22 20.85 -4.18
CA ALA A 226 -9.40 21.92 -5.15
C ALA A 226 -9.62 21.37 -6.58
N ALA A 227 -8.85 20.37 -6.98
CA ALA A 227 -9.01 19.72 -8.27
C ALA A 227 -10.29 18.88 -8.33
N VAL A 228 -10.67 18.17 -7.25
CA VAL A 228 -11.94 17.43 -7.19
C VAL A 228 -13.12 18.36 -7.48
N LYS A 229 -13.20 19.50 -6.79
CA LYS A 229 -14.28 20.49 -7.00
C LYS A 229 -14.32 21.04 -8.41
N ALA A 230 -13.15 21.28 -9.01
CA ALA A 230 -13.06 21.89 -10.32
C ALA A 230 -13.38 20.91 -11.46
N LYS A 231 -12.88 19.67 -11.37
CA LYS A 231 -12.99 18.65 -12.43
C LYS A 231 -14.24 17.78 -12.30
N TYR A 232 -14.70 17.51 -11.07
CA TYR A 232 -15.75 16.54 -10.79
C TYR A 232 -16.83 17.10 -9.86
N PRO A 233 -17.60 18.11 -10.30
CA PRO A 233 -18.63 18.74 -9.45
C PRO A 233 -19.74 17.76 -9.02
N ASN A 234 -19.90 16.64 -9.72
CA ASN A 234 -20.85 15.56 -9.42
C ASN A 234 -20.23 14.39 -8.63
N ALA A 235 -18.99 14.51 -8.15
CA ALA A 235 -18.36 13.44 -7.39
C ALA A 235 -19.12 13.10 -6.11
N GLN A 236 -19.16 11.81 -5.83
CA GLN A 236 -19.59 11.23 -4.57
C GLN A 236 -18.38 11.19 -3.64
N VAL A 237 -18.39 12.02 -2.61
CA VAL A 237 -17.28 12.15 -1.65
C VAL A 237 -17.57 11.26 -0.45
N LEU A 238 -16.61 10.43 -0.06
CA LEU A 238 -16.76 9.55 1.10
C LEU A 238 -17.12 10.37 2.35
N ILE A 239 -18.13 9.92 3.10
CA ILE A 239 -18.48 10.54 4.39
C ILE A 239 -17.41 10.14 5.42
N SER A 240 -16.81 11.11 6.11
CA SER A 240 -15.78 10.81 7.11
C SER A 240 -16.34 10.12 8.35
N GLY A 241 -15.48 9.37 9.05
CA GLY A 241 -15.81 8.80 10.35
C GLY A 241 -16.67 7.53 10.32
N GLN A 242 -16.96 6.98 9.14
CA GLN A 242 -17.67 5.72 8.98
C GLN A 242 -16.96 4.57 9.72
N ASP A 243 -17.75 3.59 10.13
CA ASP A 243 -17.32 2.25 10.53
C ASP A 243 -18.41 1.27 10.09
N PHE A 244 -18.05 0.00 9.98
CA PHE A 244 -18.93 -1.04 9.50
C PHE A 244 -18.83 -2.28 10.39
N LYS A 245 -19.98 -2.83 10.80
CA LYS A 245 -20.01 -4.09 11.54
C LYS A 245 -19.64 -5.23 10.60
N ARG A 246 -18.46 -5.79 10.80
CA ARG A 246 -17.97 -6.92 9.99
C ARG A 246 -18.86 -8.16 10.18
N PRO A 247 -19.13 -8.90 9.10
CA PRO A 247 -19.63 -10.27 9.16
C PRO A 247 -18.78 -11.13 10.10
N GLU A 248 -19.46 -12.00 10.85
CA GLU A 248 -18.81 -13.00 11.70
C GLU A 248 -18.14 -14.12 10.89
N SER A 249 -18.59 -14.31 9.65
CA SER A 249 -18.03 -15.27 8.70
C SER A 249 -17.97 -14.70 7.30
N TRP A 250 -17.08 -15.27 6.49
CA TRP A 250 -16.82 -14.84 5.12
C TRP A 250 -17.04 -16.01 4.17
N LYS A 251 -17.51 -15.70 2.97
CA LYS A 251 -17.54 -16.66 1.88
C LYS A 251 -16.13 -17.19 1.65
N LYS A 252 -15.98 -18.49 1.43
CA LYS A 252 -14.69 -19.11 1.09
C LYS A 252 -14.67 -19.53 -0.37
N TYR A 253 -13.53 -19.32 -1.01
CA TYR A 253 -13.25 -19.86 -2.34
C TYR A 253 -12.24 -20.98 -2.21
N GLU A 254 -12.72 -22.21 -2.39
CA GLU A 254 -11.87 -23.39 -2.30
C GLU A 254 -11.04 -23.60 -3.57
N ASP A 255 -11.70 -23.57 -4.73
CA ASP A 255 -11.04 -23.69 -6.03
C ASP A 255 -10.86 -22.31 -6.68
N VAL A 256 -9.58 -21.95 -6.85
CA VAL A 256 -9.13 -20.75 -7.56
C VAL A 256 -8.18 -21.08 -8.71
N THR A 257 -8.15 -22.33 -9.16
CA THR A 257 -7.23 -22.83 -10.19
C THR A 257 -7.29 -22.00 -11.47
N GLU A 258 -8.50 -21.68 -11.95
CA GLU A 258 -8.69 -20.87 -13.16
C GLU A 258 -8.29 -19.41 -12.97
N ILE A 259 -8.42 -18.88 -11.75
CA ILE A 259 -7.94 -17.53 -11.42
C ILE A 259 -6.42 -17.52 -11.49
N VAL A 260 -5.75 -18.47 -10.85
CA VAL A 260 -4.28 -18.57 -10.86
C VAL A 260 -3.78 -18.71 -12.30
N LYS A 261 -4.34 -19.63 -13.11
CA LYS A 261 -3.95 -19.80 -14.52
C LYS A 261 -4.06 -18.52 -15.35
N LYS A 262 -5.08 -17.70 -15.10
CA LYS A 262 -5.37 -16.51 -15.90
C LYS A 262 -4.63 -15.26 -15.43
N TYR A 263 -4.42 -15.12 -14.13
CA TYR A 263 -3.97 -13.86 -13.51
C TYR A 263 -2.60 -13.95 -12.83
N ALA A 264 -2.06 -15.15 -12.59
CA ALA A 264 -0.64 -15.30 -12.33
C ALA A 264 0.11 -15.15 -13.66
N LYS A 265 1.30 -14.53 -13.66
CA LYS A 265 2.10 -14.41 -14.88
C LYS A 265 2.30 -15.80 -15.49
N VAL A 266 1.88 -15.96 -16.74
CA VAL A 266 2.59 -16.84 -17.66
C VAL A 266 3.72 -15.97 -18.21
N ASP A 267 4.90 -16.03 -17.60
CA ASP A 267 6.09 -15.52 -18.28
C ASP A 267 6.24 -16.37 -19.54
N LYS A 268 5.75 -15.85 -20.67
CA LYS A 268 6.17 -16.35 -21.98
C LYS A 268 7.61 -15.89 -22.14
N ASN A 269 8.52 -16.83 -21.84
CA ASN A 269 9.91 -16.77 -22.28
C ASN A 269 10.02 -16.34 -23.75
#